data_AF-A0A920Q3G0-F1
#
_entry.id   AF-A0A920Q3G0-F1
#
_cell.length_a   1.000
_cell.length_b   1.000
_cell.length_c   1.000
_cell.angle_alpha   90.00
_cell.angle_beta   90.00
_cell.angle_gamma   90.00
#
_symmetry.space_group_name_H-M   'P 1'
#
loop_
_entity.id
_entity.type
_entity.pdbx_description
1 polymer ?
#
loop_
_entity_poly.entity_id
_entity_poly.type
_entity_poly.pdbx_seq_one_letter_code
_entity_poly.pdbx_strand_id
1 'polypeptide(L)' 'MALVKDLEGPSTMLDGHYPYEEDEDLWAWGHYFSRALTIGGGTSEVQRNIIGERLLGLPREPRP' A
#
# COMPACT_ATOMS: atom_id res chain seq x y z
N MET A 1 2.35 -7.52 -3.98
CA MET A 1 3.52 -6.79 -4.55
C MET A 1 4.87 -7.24 -3.99
N ALA A 2 4.97 -7.97 -2.87
CA ALA A 2 6.27 -8.48 -2.39
C ALA A 2 6.83 -9.64 -3.23
N LEU A 3 5.99 -10.63 -3.57
CA LEU A 3 6.42 -11.81 -4.34
C LEU A 3 7.06 -11.48 -5.69
N VAL A 4 6.55 -10.48 -6.41
CA VAL A 4 7.12 -10.06 -7.71
C VAL A 4 8.53 -9.49 -7.51
N LYS A 5 8.72 -8.67 -6.46
CA LYS A 5 10.04 -8.15 -6.08
C LYS A 5 11.01 -9.26 -5.69
N ASP A 6 10.54 -10.26 -4.95
CA ASP A 6 11.35 -11.40 -4.52
C ASP A 6 11.81 -12.28 -5.70
N LEU A 7 10.98 -12.43 -6.75
CA LEU A 7 11.28 -13.24 -7.94
C LEU A 7 12.29 -12.58 -8.88
N GLU A 8 12.24 -11.26 -9.03
CA GLU A 8 13.17 -10.50 -9.87
C GLU A 8 14.53 -10.26 -9.18
N GLY A 9 14.60 -10.45 -7.87
CA GLY A 9 15.85 -10.46 -7.11
C GLY A 9 16.42 -9.04 -6.88
N PRO A 10 17.76 -8.92 -6.72
CA PRO A 10 18.41 -7.67 -6.27
C PRO A 10 18.20 -6.45 -7.18
N SER A 11 17.91 -6.65 -8.47
CA SER A 11 17.64 -5.54 -9.42
C SER A 11 16.48 -4.67 -8.96
N THR A 12 15.54 -5.24 -8.22
CA THR A 12 14.32 -4.55 -7.77
C THR A 12 14.48 -3.67 -6.54
N MET A 13 15.66 -3.69 -5.90
CA MET A 13 16.01 -2.77 -4.81
C MET A 13 16.31 -1.36 -5.31
N LEU A 14 16.38 -1.17 -6.63
CA LEU A 14 16.60 0.10 -7.29
C LEU A 14 15.22 0.60 -7.77
N ASP A 15 14.98 1.91 -7.68
CA ASP A 15 13.67 2.52 -7.98
C ASP A 15 13.34 2.54 -9.49
N GLY A 16 14.14 1.88 -10.33
CA GLY A 16 13.97 1.84 -11.79
C GLY A 16 14.12 3.20 -12.49
N HIS A 17 14.22 4.31 -11.76
CA HIS A 17 14.45 5.63 -12.32
C HIS A 17 15.91 5.84 -12.71
N TYR A 18 16.33 5.16 -13.78
CA TYR A 18 17.57 5.48 -14.47
C TYR A 18 17.32 6.59 -15.49
N PRO A 19 18.19 7.60 -15.60
CA PRO A 19 18.04 8.70 -16.57
C PRO A 19 18.11 8.26 -18.04
N TYR A 20 18.25 6.95 -18.32
CA TYR A 20 18.38 6.36 -19.65
C TYR A 20 17.38 5.23 -19.92
N GLU A 21 16.50 4.89 -18.97
CA GLU A 21 15.45 3.88 -19.18
C GLU A 21 14.16 4.59 -19.61
N GLU A 22 13.60 4.15 -20.74
CA GLU A 22 12.38 4.73 -21.32
C GLU A 22 11.10 4.18 -20.66
N ASP A 23 11.20 3.03 -19.98
CA ASP A 23 10.07 2.34 -19.35
C ASP A 23 10.02 2.64 -17.84
N GLU A 24 8.87 3.10 -17.35
CA GLU A 24 8.62 3.25 -15.91
C GLU A 24 8.57 1.86 -15.23
N ASP A 25 9.36 1.65 -14.16
CA ASP A 25 9.22 0.46 -13.30
C ASP A 25 7.94 0.58 -12.44
N LEU A 26 6.81 0.28 -13.07
CA LEU A 26 5.48 0.27 -12.46
C LEU A 26 5.40 -0.67 -11.25
N TRP A 27 6.24 -1.70 -11.18
CA TRP A 27 6.27 -2.65 -10.08
C TRP A 27 7.04 -2.10 -8.86
N ALA A 28 8.16 -1.38 -9.05
CA ALA A 28 8.80 -0.59 -7.99
C ALA A 28 7.84 0.45 -7.43
N TRP A 29 7.31 1.29 -8.32
CA TRP A 29 6.41 2.35 -7.92
C TRP A 29 5.18 1.79 -7.19
N GLY A 30 4.52 0.77 -7.76
CA GLY A 30 3.34 0.14 -7.16
C GLY A 30 3.64 -0.54 -5.83
N HIS A 31 4.81 -1.15 -5.67
CA HIS A 31 5.24 -1.75 -4.39
C HIS A 31 5.33 -0.68 -3.30
N TYR A 32 6.04 0.42 -3.55
CA TYR A 32 6.21 1.49 -2.57
C TYR A 32 4.91 2.27 -2.34
N PHE A 33 4.19 2.61 -3.41
CA PHE A 33 2.95 3.37 -3.33
C PHE A 33 1.82 2.60 -2.65
N SER A 34 1.80 1.26 -2.74
CA SER A 34 0.79 0.44 -2.05
C SER A 34 0.77 0.65 -0.54
N ARG A 35 1.91 1.00 0.07
CA ARG A 35 1.99 1.33 1.51
C ARG A 35 1.29 2.65 1.81
N ALA A 36 1.44 3.66 0.95
CA ALA A 36 0.76 4.94 1.11
C ALA A 36 -0.77 4.77 1.12
N LEU A 37 -1.30 3.85 0.30
CA LEU A 37 -2.74 3.57 0.24
C LEU A 37 -3.33 2.97 1.53
N THR A 38 -2.51 2.46 2.45
CA THR A 38 -3.01 1.97 3.75
C THR A 38 -3.41 3.10 4.70
N ILE A 39 -3.03 4.34 4.39
CA ILE A 39 -3.28 5.57 5.15
C ILE A 39 -4.09 6.58 4.31
N GLY A 40 -3.76 6.70 3.02
CA GLY A 40 -4.42 7.62 2.09
C GLY A 40 -5.90 7.29 1.90
N GLY A 41 -6.77 8.29 1.98
CA GLY A 41 -8.23 8.09 1.88
C GLY A 41 -8.88 7.57 3.18
N GLY A 42 -8.13 7.55 4.28
CA GLY A 42 -8.55 7.02 5.57
C GLY A 42 -7.75 5.76 5.91
N THR A 43 -7.19 5.70 7.11
CA THR A 43 -6.34 4.58 7.51
C THR A 43 -7.10 3.27 7.51
N SER A 44 -6.38 2.17 7.31
CA SER A 44 -6.94 0.83 7.37
C SER A 44 -7.62 0.56 8.73
N GLU A 45 -7.16 1.17 9.81
CA GLU A 45 -7.78 1.09 11.14
C GLU A 45 -9.13 1.79 11.17
N VAL A 46 -9.20 3.04 10.69
CA VAL A 46 -10.47 3.79 10.62
C VAL A 46 -11.48 3.07 9.71
N GLN A 47 -11.04 2.54 8.56
CA GLN A 47 -11.92 1.79 7.67
C GLN A 47 -12.46 0.52 8.32
N ARG A 48 -11.63 -0.21 9.10
CA ARG A 48 -12.10 -1.37 9.88
C ARG A 48 -13.13 -0.97 10.94
N ASN A 49 -12.95 0.16 11.60
CA ASN A 49 -13.94 0.67 12.55
C ASN A 49 -15.25 1.03 11.86
N ILE A 50 -15.20 1.71 10.70
CA ILE A 50 -16.39 2.03 9.91
C ILE A 50 -17.15 0.76 9.54
N ILE A 51 -16.45 -0.28 9.07
CA ILE A 51 -17.05 -1.59 8.78
C ILE A 51 -17.65 -2.19 10.05
N GLY A 52 -16.91 -2.21 11.16
CA GLY A 52 -17.36 -2.73 12.45
C GLY A 52 -18.66 -2.05 12.92
N GLU A 53 -18.68 -0.73 12.96
CA GLU A 53 -19.81 0.05 13.48
C GLU A 53 -21.00 0.08 12.53
N ARG A 54 -20.76 0.33 11.23
CA ARG A 54 -21.84 0.61 10.27
C ARG A 54 -22.35 -0.63 9.56
N LEU A 55 -21.48 -1.60 9.26
CA LEU A 55 -21.87 -2.82 8.56
C LEU A 55 -22.17 -3.95 9.54
N LEU A 56 -21.35 -4.09 10.60
CA LEU A 56 -21.45 -5.22 11.53
C LEU A 56 -22.20 -4.87 12.84
N GLY A 57 -22.53 -3.61 13.10
CA GLY A 57 -23.26 -3.18 14.29
C GLY A 57 -22.47 -3.30 15.60
N LEU A 58 -21.14 -3.33 15.53
CA LEU A 58 -20.28 -3.36 16.70
C LEU A 58 -20.34 -2.02 17.47
N PRO A 59 -20.13 -2.04 18.80
CA PRO A 59 -20.01 -0.81 19.58
C PRO A 59 -18.89 0.09 19.04
N ARG A 60 -19.14 1.40 19.10
CA ARG A 60 -18.19 2.41 18.65
C ARG A 60 -16.93 2.44 19.51
N GLU A 61 -15.77 2.64 18.87
CA GLU A 61 -14.49 2.75 19.57
C GLU A 61 -14.50 3.96 20.55
N PRO A 62 -13.88 3.84 21.74
CA PRO A 62 -13.77 4.95 22.68
C PRO A 62 -13.06 6.15 22.06
N ARG A 63 -13.60 7.36 22.27
CA ARG A 63 -12.91 8.59 21.88
C ARG A 63 -11.87 8.96 22.94
N PRO A 64 -10.64 9.33 22.55
CA PRO A 64 -9.65 9.85 23.48
C PRO A 64 -10.11 11.16 24.13
#